data_AF-A0A2A4SJW3-F1
#
_entry.id   AF-A0A2A4SJW3-F1
#
_cell.length_a   1.000
_cell.length_b   1.000
_cell.length_c   1.000
_cell.angle_alpha   90.00
_cell.angle_beta   90.00
_cell.angle_gamma   90.00
#
_symmetry.space_group_name_H-M   'P 1'
#
loop_
_entity.id
_entity.type
_entity.pdbx_description
1 polymer ?
#
loop_
_entity_poly.entity_id
_entity_poly.type
_entity_poly.pdbx_seq_one_letter_code
_entity_poly.pdbx_strand_id
1 'polypeptide(L)' 'MPPVLGRVCQQEQEPDYLIKAGRFQIGRAWKRVTKDGEREYLNIIFDDPHMDGEIRARLLQKGEVYILLWVWAME' A
#
# COMPACT_ATOMS: atom_id res chain seq x y z
N MET A 1 29.21 -19.29 -5.04
CA MET A 1 28.13 -18.80 -4.16
C MET A 1 27.07 -18.19 -5.07
N PRO A 2 25.83 -18.68 -5.11
CA PRO A 2 24.77 -17.98 -5.84
C PRO A 2 24.40 -16.69 -5.07
N PRO A 3 24.00 -15.61 -5.76
CA PRO A 3 23.50 -14.44 -5.08
C PRO A 3 22.21 -14.82 -4.35
N VAL A 4 22.15 -14.53 -3.06
CA VAL A 4 20.91 -14.56 -2.30
C VAL A 4 20.02 -13.48 -2.92
N LEU A 5 19.01 -13.90 -3.68
CA LEU A 5 17.88 -13.06 -4.04
C LEU A 5 17.20 -12.67 -2.72
N GLY A 6 17.70 -11.60 -2.11
CA GLY A 6 16.98 -10.91 -1.05
C GLY A 6 15.60 -10.62 -1.62
N ARG A 7 14.57 -11.19 -1.00
CA ARG A 7 13.21 -10.70 -1.23
C ARG A 7 13.28 -9.23 -0.89
N VAL A 8 13.14 -8.36 -1.89
CA VAL A 8 12.87 -6.95 -1.62
C VAL A 8 11.49 -6.96 -0.96
N CYS A 9 11.47 -7.00 0.37
CA CYS A 9 10.27 -6.77 1.14
C CYS A 9 9.86 -5.35 0.78
N GLN A 10 8.68 -5.16 0.19
CA GLN A 10 8.25 -3.86 -0.32
C GLN A 10 8.24 -2.73 0.74
N GLN A 11 8.39 -3.09 2.02
CA GLN A 11 8.59 -2.19 3.16
C GLN A 11 9.95 -1.45 3.13
N GLU A 12 10.97 -1.90 2.39
CA GLU A 12 12.29 -1.23 2.34
C GLU A 12 12.32 0.01 1.42
N GLN A 13 11.27 0.25 0.63
CA GLN A 13 11.16 1.49 -0.15
C GLN A 13 10.48 2.57 0.69
N GLU A 14 11.05 3.77 0.71
CA GLU A 14 10.38 4.95 1.28
C GLU A 14 8.98 5.10 0.66
N PRO A 15 7.97 5.44 1.46
CA PRO A 15 6.62 5.61 0.95
C PRO A 15 6.53 6.87 0.08
N ASP A 16 5.90 6.73 -1.09
CA ASP A 16 5.61 7.88 -1.97
C ASP A 16 4.62 8.85 -1.32
N TYR A 17 3.73 8.34 -0.46
CA TYR A 17 2.72 9.13 0.22
C TYR A 17 2.56 8.73 1.68
N LEU A 18 2.33 9.72 2.53
CA LEU A 18 1.89 9.53 3.92
C LEU A 18 0.39 9.75 4.02
N ILE A 19 -0.34 8.79 4.59
CA ILE A 19 -1.78 8.88 4.77
C ILE A 19 -2.06 9.47 6.14
N LYS A 20 -2.81 10.57 6.15
CA LYS A 20 -3.15 11.32 7.38
C LYS A 20 -4.65 11.41 7.55
N ALA A 21 -5.11 11.16 8.78
CA ALA A 21 -6.45 11.48 9.23
C ALA A 21 -6.36 12.62 10.25
N GLY A 22 -6.68 13.84 9.80
CA GLY A 22 -6.48 15.05 10.59
C GLY A 22 -4.99 15.27 10.90
N ARG A 23 -4.62 15.14 12.18
CA ARG A 23 -3.23 15.30 12.65
C ARG A 23 -2.47 13.97 12.78
N PHE A 24 -3.15 12.84 12.68
CA PHE A 24 -2.56 11.52 12.88
C PHE A 24 -2.13 10.92 11.55
N GLN A 25 -0.95 10.31 11.53
CA GLN A 25 -0.52 9.44 10.44
C GLN A 25 -1.10 8.05 10.69
N ILE A 26 -1.93 7.59 9.77
CA ILE A 26 -2.66 6.31 9.89
C ILE A 26 -2.16 5.25 8.90
N GLY A 27 -1.23 5.63 8.02
CA GLY A 27 -0.78 4.76 6.95
C GLY A 27 0.27 5.38 6.04
N ARG A 28 0.71 4.56 5.10
CA ARG A 28 1.71 4.85 4.08
C ARG A 28 1.23 4.28 2.75
N ALA A 29 1.56 4.94 1.65
CA ALA A 29 1.21 4.45 0.32
C ALA A 29 2.40 4.49 -0.63
N TRP A 30 2.41 3.53 -1.55
CA TRP A 30 3.41 3.40 -2.60
C TRP A 30 2.71 3.39 -3.95
N LYS A 31 3.21 4.21 -4.87
CA LYS A 31 2.74 4.22 -6.25
C LYS A 31 3.22 2.95 -6.94
N ARG A 32 2.30 2.28 -7.62
CA ARG A 32 2.56 1.06 -8.39
C ARG A 32 1.88 1.17 -9.74
N VAL A 33 2.50 0.56 -10.73
CA VAL A 33 1.92 0.38 -12.06
C VAL A 33 1.54 -1.09 -12.20
N THR A 34 0.43 -1.37 -12.86
CA THR A 34 0.06 -2.75 -13.19
C THR A 34 1.14 -3.40 -14.05
N LYS A 35 1.21 -4.74 -14.04
CA LYS A 35 2.19 -5.49 -14.84
C LYS A 35 2.10 -5.16 -16.33
N ASP A 36 0.90 -4.84 -16.79
CA ASP A 36 0.61 -4.51 -18.18
C ASP A 36 0.91 -3.04 -18.51
N GLY A 37 1.36 -2.23 -17.54
CA GLY A 37 1.72 -0.82 -17.75
C GLY A 37 0.52 0.14 -17.89
N GLU A 38 -0.68 -0.38 -18.07
CA GLU A 38 -1.85 0.43 -18.44
C GLU A 38 -2.48 1.22 -17.29
N ARG A 39 -2.27 0.83 -16.03
CA ARG A 39 -2.99 1.41 -14.89
C ARG A 39 -2.09 1.67 -13.70
N GLU A 40 -2.23 2.85 -13.14
CA GLU A 40 -1.59 3.21 -11.88
C GLU A 40 -2.52 2.89 -10.71
N TYR A 41 -1.96 2.37 -9.63
CA TYR A 41 -2.66 2.15 -8.37
C TYR A 41 -1.75 2.49 -7.20
N LEU A 42 -2.33 2.88 -6.07
CA LEU A 42 -1.58 3.04 -4.84
C LEU A 42 -1.75 1.78 -4.01
N ASN A 43 -0.64 1.15 -3.65
CA ASN A 43 -0.62 0.15 -2.61
C ASN A 43 -0.56 0.88 -1.27
N ILE A 44 -1.51 0.63 -0.40
CA ILE A 44 -1.68 1.32 0.87
C ILE A 44 -1.50 0.31 2.00
N ILE A 45 -0.77 0.72 3.02
CA ILE A 45 -0.69 0.04 4.30
C ILE A 45 -1.23 0.99 5.36
N PHE A 46 -2.26 0.57 6.09
CA PHE A 46 -2.71 1.25 7.30
C PHE A 46 -2.09 0.56 8.51
N ASP A 47 -1.33 1.32 9.28
CA ASP A 47 -0.49 0.88 10.39
C ASP A 47 -0.80 1.66 11.68
N ASP A 48 -2.08 1.95 11.91
CA ASP A 48 -2.51 2.68 13.11
C ASP A 48 -2.58 1.75 14.34
N PRO A 49 -2.05 2.15 15.51
CA PRO A 49 -2.05 1.31 16.71
C PRO A 49 -3.45 1.01 17.28
N HIS A 50 -4.51 1.66 16.79
CA HIS A 50 -5.89 1.33 17.14
C HIS A 50 -6.50 0.25 16.24
N MET A 51 -5.77 -0.25 15.24
CA MET A 51 -6.19 -1.37 14.40
C MET A 51 -5.66 -2.69 14.97
N ASP A 52 -6.48 -3.75 14.87
CA ASP A 52 -6.12 -5.11 15.32
C ASP A 52 -4.95 -5.72 14.53
N GLY A 53 -4.59 -5.12 13.39
CA GLY A 53 -3.44 -5.51 12.58
C GLY A 53 -3.22 -4.59 11.39
N GLU A 54 -2.13 -4.83 10.66
CA GLU A 54 -1.80 -4.10 9.42
C GLU A 54 -2.87 -4.33 8.35
N ILE A 55 -3.58 -3.28 7.93
CA ILE A 55 -4.56 -3.40 6.84
C ILE A 55 -3.89 -3.04 5.52
N ARG A 56 -3.89 -3.99 4.59
CA ARG A 56 -3.41 -3.77 3.21
C ARG A 56 -4.56 -3.40 2.30
N ALA A 57 -4.41 -2.29 1.62
CA ALA A 57 -5.39 -1.78 0.68
C ALA A 57 -4.76 -1.40 -0.66
N ARG A 58 -5.60 -1.28 -1.68
CA ARG A 58 -5.23 -0.82 -3.03
C ARG A 58 -6.22 0.26 -3.45
N LEU A 59 -5.72 1.44 -3.74
CA LEU A 59 -6.50 2.53 -4.31
C LEU A 59 -6.32 2.53 -5.82
N LEU A 60 -7.43 2.41 -6.54
CA LEU A 60 -7.48 2.38 -7.99
C LEU A 60 -8.31 3.55 -8.47
N GLN A 61 -7.85 4.24 -9.52
CA GLN A 61 -8.67 5.22 -10.22
C GLN A 61 -9.41 4.52 -11.36
N LYS A 62 -10.74 4.68 -11.42
CA LYS A 62 -11.58 4.17 -12.49
C LYS A 62 -12.46 5.29 -13.04
N GLY A 63 -11.97 5.98 -14.08
CA GLY A 63 -12.60 7.19 -14.58
C GLY A 63 -12.50 8.32 -13.55
N GLU A 64 -13.65 8.90 -13.17
CA GLU A 64 -13.72 9.99 -12.18
C GLU A 64 -13.89 9.50 -10.73
N VAL A 65 -13.96 8.18 -10.51
CA VAL A 65 -14.11 7.60 -9.17
C VAL A 65 -12.84 6.90 -8.71
N TYR A 66 -12.56 7.00 -7.42
CA TYR A 66 -11.53 6.22 -6.76
C TYR A 66 -12.16 5.05 -6.01
N ILE A 67 -11.60 3.86 -6.21
CA ILE A 67 -12.06 2.62 -5.59
C ILE A 67 -10.96 2.14 -4.64
N LEU A 68 -11.29 2.05 -3.36
CA LEU A 68 -10.42 1.47 -2.34
C LEU A 68 -10.81 0.02 -2.11
N LEU A 69 -9.90 -0.89 -2.44
CA LEU A 69 -10.05 -2.33 -2.15
C LEU A 69 -9.15 -2.65 -0.96
N TRP A 70 -9.72 -3.04 0.17
CA TRP A 70 -8.94 -3.56 1.30
C TRP A 70 -9.28 -5.02 1.55
N VAL A 71 -8.33 -5.72 2.17
CA VAL A 71 -8.56 -7.06 2.69
C VAL A 71 -8.08 -7.06 4.12
N TRP A 72 -8.95 -7.47 5.03
CA TRP A 72 -8.54 -7.78 6.40
C TRP A 72 -8.22 -9.26 6.44
N ALA A 73 -6.92 -9.57 6.53
CA ALA A 73 -6.49 -10.92 6.86
C ALA A 73 -6.48 -11.01 8.38
N MET A 74 -7.47 -11.68 8.96
CA MET A 74 -7.31 -12.24 10.30
C MET A 74 -6.50 -13.53 10.10
N GLU A 75 -5.30 -13.57 10.67
CA GLU A 75 -4.53 -14.81 10.81
C GLU A 75 -5.06 -15.61 12.00
#